data_AF-A0A679FV86-F1
#
_entry.id   AF-A0A679FV86-F1
#
_cell.length_a   1.000
_cell.length_b   1.000
_cell.length_c   1.000
_cell.angle_alpha   90.00
_cell.angle_beta   90.00
_cell.angle_gamma   90.00
#
_symmetry.space_group_name_H-M   'P 1'
#
loop_
_entity.id
_entity.type
_entity.pdbx_description
1 polymer ?
#
loop_
_entity_poly.entity_id
_entity_poly.type
_entity_poly.pdbx_seq_one_letter_code
_entity_poly.pdbx_strand_id
1 'polypeptide(L)'
;MLLLLETETYRVEVRYDEFAQNPRTNEASFGHLVCWHHRYRLGDEHSFAEPRDFLEHLALELATEEDVEPFVQRKFGDGVWYDNETDSWFFGEDLYGYEDRESAEQALEKEKEWYRNEEWVQDAKDEELLAVIARHAFVLPVYLYDHSGLALSMSRFSCQWDSGQVGWMYVTHEEILREYGDFHSGVLQLVKSILQEELKRYEDFINGNVFLFYVENKETKQTAAIGNVYEQDLETIPYLSSDVVPETLFESAFWKECVKDLVN
;
A
#
# COMPACT_ATOMS: atom_id res chain seq x y z
N MET A 1 -7.28 -18.97 -24.19
CA MET A 1 -8.74 -19.12 -24.39
C MET A 1 -9.15 -20.46 -23.81
N LEU A 2 -9.93 -20.44 -22.74
CA LEU A 2 -10.50 -21.62 -22.09
C LEU A 2 -12.02 -21.53 -22.23
N LEU A 3 -12.67 -22.58 -22.75
CA LEU A 3 -14.14 -22.64 -22.78
C LEU A 3 -14.62 -22.97 -21.37
N LEU A 4 -15.39 -22.06 -20.76
CA LEU A 4 -15.89 -22.24 -19.40
C LEU A 4 -17.24 -22.95 -19.38
N LEU A 5 -18.13 -22.57 -20.30
CA LEU A 5 -19.50 -23.08 -20.35
C LEU A 5 -20.03 -23.03 -21.79
N GLU A 6 -20.78 -24.07 -22.18
CA GLU A 6 -21.56 -24.06 -23.40
C GLU A 6 -22.93 -24.71 -23.15
N THR A 7 -24.02 -23.96 -23.38
CA THR A 7 -25.41 -24.41 -23.32
C THR A 7 -26.02 -24.42 -24.73
N GLU A 8 -27.31 -24.71 -24.90
CA GLU A 8 -27.95 -24.57 -26.23
C GLU A 8 -27.98 -23.11 -26.71
N THR A 9 -28.19 -22.17 -25.79
CA THR A 9 -28.38 -20.73 -26.10
C THR A 9 -27.11 -19.91 -25.92
N TYR A 10 -26.21 -20.27 -25.00
CA TYR A 10 -25.06 -19.44 -24.65
C TYR A 10 -23.72 -20.18 -24.76
N ARG A 11 -22.66 -19.41 -25.04
CA ARG A 11 -21.27 -19.84 -25.00
C ARG A 11 -20.47 -18.84 -24.18
N VAL A 12 -19.77 -19.31 -23.15
CA VAL A 12 -18.95 -18.48 -22.26
C VAL A 12 -17.50 -18.94 -22.33
N GLU A 13 -16.60 -18.02 -22.65
CA GLU A 13 -15.17 -18.26 -22.73
C GLU A 13 -14.41 -17.34 -21.77
N VAL A 14 -13.34 -17.86 -21.18
CA VAL A 14 -12.31 -17.06 -20.54
C VAL A 14 -11.23 -16.76 -21.56
N ARG A 15 -10.98 -15.49 -21.80
CA ARG A 15 -9.93 -14.99 -22.68
C ARG A 15 -8.98 -14.11 -21.88
N TYR A 16 -7.77 -13.90 -22.38
CA TYR A 16 -6.91 -12.86 -21.83
C TYR A 16 -7.52 -11.50 -22.14
N ASP A 17 -7.44 -10.60 -21.17
CA ASP A 17 -7.84 -9.22 -21.35
C ASP A 17 -6.65 -8.39 -21.85
N GLU A 18 -6.57 -8.23 -23.17
CA GLU A 18 -5.52 -7.41 -23.81
C GLU A 18 -5.67 -5.90 -23.50
N PHE A 19 -6.79 -5.49 -22.91
CA PHE A 19 -7.10 -4.11 -22.55
C PHE A 19 -7.32 -3.95 -21.03
N ALA A 20 -6.76 -4.87 -20.24
CA ALA A 20 -6.78 -4.81 -18.79
C ALA A 20 -6.33 -3.44 -18.28
N GLN A 21 -7.09 -2.89 -17.36
CA GLN A 21 -6.79 -1.62 -16.72
C GLN A 21 -5.95 -1.87 -15.47
N ASN A 22 -5.11 -0.89 -15.11
CA ASN A 22 -4.27 -1.05 -13.93
C ASN A 22 -5.15 -0.90 -12.67
N PRO A 23 -5.24 -1.93 -11.79
CA PRO A 23 -6.09 -1.89 -10.61
C PRO A 23 -5.69 -0.79 -9.63
N ARG A 24 -4.44 -0.31 -9.67
CA ARG A 24 -3.95 0.78 -8.81
C ARG A 24 -4.39 2.17 -9.27
N THR A 25 -4.75 2.34 -10.55
CA THR A 25 -5.14 3.65 -11.12
C THR A 25 -6.58 3.72 -11.60
N ASN A 26 -7.20 2.58 -11.88
CA ASN A 26 -8.53 2.49 -12.51
C ASN A 26 -9.58 1.82 -11.63
N GLU A 27 -9.18 1.22 -10.51
CA GLU A 27 -10.07 0.64 -9.51
C GLU A 27 -9.86 1.36 -8.16
N ALA A 28 -10.86 1.31 -7.29
CA ALA A 28 -10.72 1.83 -5.93
C ALA A 28 -9.84 0.86 -5.13
N SER A 29 -8.66 1.31 -4.71
CA SER A 29 -7.78 0.60 -3.79
C SER A 29 -7.92 1.18 -2.38
N PHE A 30 -7.92 0.33 -1.37
CA PHE A 30 -7.94 0.69 0.04
C PHE A 30 -6.52 0.92 0.58
N GLY A 31 -5.55 0.09 0.17
CA GLY A 31 -4.15 0.28 0.55
C GLY A 31 -3.42 1.24 -0.38
N HIS A 32 -2.36 1.87 0.13
CA HIS A 32 -1.35 2.61 -0.63
C HIS A 32 -0.11 1.74 -0.80
N LEU A 33 0.38 1.55 -2.03
CA LEU A 33 1.49 0.66 -2.39
C LEU A 33 2.64 1.49 -2.95
N VAL A 34 3.69 1.74 -2.16
CA VAL A 34 4.81 2.60 -2.54
C VAL A 34 6.06 1.73 -2.73
N CYS A 35 6.68 1.77 -3.92
CA CYS A 35 7.72 0.82 -4.31
C CYS A 35 8.89 1.46 -5.10
N TRP A 36 10.09 0.93 -4.87
CA TRP A 36 11.33 1.24 -5.59
C TRP A 36 11.92 -0.04 -6.19
N HIS A 37 12.10 -0.05 -7.51
CA HIS A 37 12.80 -1.14 -8.20
C HIS A 37 13.54 -0.61 -9.44
N HIS A 38 14.73 -1.12 -9.71
CA HIS A 38 15.59 -0.63 -10.81
C HIS A 38 15.11 -1.07 -12.19
N ARG A 39 14.39 -2.19 -12.31
CA ARG A 39 13.89 -2.72 -13.59
C ARG A 39 12.43 -2.43 -13.86
N TYR A 40 11.64 -2.26 -12.79
CA TYR A 40 10.18 -2.24 -12.88
C TYR A 40 9.66 -0.97 -12.21
N ARG A 41 8.63 -0.36 -12.80
CA ARG A 41 7.85 0.67 -12.13
C ARG A 41 6.69 -0.04 -11.44
N LEU A 42 6.78 -0.15 -10.12
CA LEU A 42 5.85 -0.91 -9.30
C LEU A 42 5.08 0.03 -8.38
N GLY A 43 3.89 -0.38 -7.97
CA GLY A 43 3.05 0.35 -7.03
C GLY A 43 2.35 1.56 -7.62
N ASP A 44 1.91 2.41 -6.71
CA ASP A 44 1.27 3.70 -6.95
C ASP A 44 2.32 4.72 -7.40
N GLU A 45 1.87 5.74 -8.13
CA GLU A 45 2.76 6.82 -8.56
C GLU A 45 3.15 7.71 -7.37
N HIS A 46 4.45 7.97 -7.20
CA HIS A 46 4.98 8.84 -6.17
C HIS A 46 6.25 9.57 -6.63
N SER A 47 6.64 10.62 -5.89
CA SER A 47 7.82 11.44 -6.18
C SER A 47 9.02 11.21 -5.25
N PHE A 48 8.90 10.30 -4.28
CA PHE A 48 9.99 9.93 -3.37
C PHE A 48 11.15 9.28 -4.14
N ALA A 49 12.36 9.86 -4.04
CA ALA A 49 13.52 9.37 -4.78
C ALA A 49 14.06 8.08 -4.17
N GLU A 50 14.07 8.00 -2.84
CA GLU A 50 14.55 6.86 -2.07
C GLU A 50 13.49 6.38 -1.06
N PRO A 51 13.56 5.10 -0.62
CA PRO A 51 12.70 4.58 0.44
C PRO A 51 12.68 5.44 1.70
N ARG A 52 13.82 6.06 2.02
CA ARG A 52 13.99 6.94 3.17
C ARG A 52 13.10 8.19 3.10
N ASP A 53 13.04 8.84 1.93
CA ASP A 53 12.23 10.05 1.74
C ASP A 53 10.75 9.79 2.06
N PHE A 54 10.25 8.60 1.71
CA PHE A 54 8.89 8.18 2.03
C PHE A 54 8.70 7.96 3.54
N LEU A 55 9.64 7.31 4.21
CA LEU A 55 9.55 7.08 5.65
C LEU A 55 9.58 8.41 6.42
N GLU A 56 10.44 9.34 6.03
CA GLU A 56 10.51 10.67 6.64
C GLU A 56 9.20 11.43 6.42
N HIS A 57 8.70 11.47 5.18
CA HIS A 57 7.44 12.13 4.86
C HIS A 57 6.26 11.56 5.65
N LEU A 58 6.07 10.23 5.60
CA LEU A 58 4.93 9.59 6.24
C LEU A 58 5.01 9.67 7.78
N ALA A 59 6.21 9.55 8.36
CA ALA A 59 6.38 9.71 9.79
C ALA A 59 6.08 11.16 10.22
N LEU A 60 6.54 12.15 9.46
CA LEU A 60 6.28 13.56 9.75
C LEU A 60 4.78 13.89 9.66
N GLU A 61 4.10 13.35 8.65
CA GLU A 61 2.66 13.54 8.44
C GLU A 61 1.81 12.93 9.56
N LEU A 62 2.21 11.76 10.07
CA LEU A 62 1.40 10.99 11.04
C LEU A 62 1.77 11.22 12.51
N ALA A 63 2.98 11.71 12.81
CA ALA A 63 3.46 11.79 14.18
C ALA A 63 2.63 12.74 15.04
N THR A 64 2.42 12.35 16.30
CA THR A 64 1.89 13.24 17.34
C THR A 64 3.00 13.90 18.13
N GLU A 65 2.70 14.95 18.89
CA GLU A 65 3.68 15.57 19.81
C GLU A 65 4.33 14.54 20.75
N GLU A 66 3.58 13.53 21.21
CA GLU A 66 4.08 12.46 22.08
C GLU A 66 5.11 11.57 21.37
N ASP A 67 4.94 11.33 20.08
CA ASP A 67 5.89 10.53 19.29
C ASP A 67 7.22 11.25 19.08
N VAL A 68 7.18 12.59 18.96
CA VAL A 68 8.33 13.43 18.62
C VAL A 68 9.15 13.80 19.86
N GLU A 69 8.51 13.93 21.03
CA GLU A 69 9.16 14.39 22.26
C GLU A 69 10.41 13.57 22.66
N PRO A 70 10.48 12.22 22.51
CA PRO A 70 11.70 11.46 22.75
C PRO A 70 12.91 11.91 21.90
N PHE A 71 12.67 12.40 20.68
CA PHE A 71 13.73 12.92 19.80
C PHE A 71 14.17 14.31 20.25
N VAL A 72 13.22 15.16 20.65
CA VAL A 72 13.50 16.48 21.24
C VAL A 72 14.35 16.34 22.49
N GLN A 73 13.98 15.44 23.40
CA GLN A 73 14.72 15.18 24.63
C GLN A 73 16.11 14.60 24.36
N ARG A 74 16.26 13.77 23.32
CA ARG A 74 17.56 13.24 22.91
C ARG A 74 18.49 14.33 22.40
N LYS A 75 17.99 15.27 21.59
CA LYS A 75 18.80 16.34 20.98
C LYS A 75 19.05 17.51 21.93
N PHE A 76 18.07 17.85 22.76
CA PHE A 76 18.06 19.09 23.55
C PHE A 76 17.88 18.89 25.06
N GLY A 77 17.98 17.64 25.55
CA GLY A 77 17.72 17.30 26.96
C GLY A 77 18.68 17.93 27.97
N ASP A 78 19.90 18.27 27.53
CA ASP A 78 20.89 18.96 28.36
C ASP A 78 20.54 20.43 28.63
N GLY A 79 19.61 20.99 27.85
CA GLY A 79 19.22 22.40 27.95
C GLY A 79 20.34 23.36 27.57
N VAL A 80 20.33 24.54 28.19
CA VAL A 80 21.38 25.55 28.00
C VAL A 80 22.54 25.31 28.95
N TRP A 81 23.77 25.48 28.46
CA TRP A 81 24.99 25.38 29.23
C TRP A 81 25.89 26.59 28.94
N TYR A 82 26.79 26.90 29.87
CA TYR A 82 27.67 28.06 29.78
C TYR A 82 29.12 27.61 29.55
N ASP A 83 29.76 28.21 28.55
CA ASP A 83 31.18 28.02 28.27
C ASP A 83 32.01 29.17 28.84
N ASN A 84 33.04 28.83 29.60
CA ASN A 84 33.94 29.81 30.20
C ASN A 84 35.02 30.30 29.22
N GLU A 85 35.35 29.53 28.18
CA GLU A 85 36.41 29.91 27.23
C GLU A 85 35.93 31.01 26.27
N THR A 86 34.70 30.88 25.80
CA THR A 86 34.05 31.85 24.91
C THR A 86 33.20 32.90 25.64
N ASP A 87 32.99 32.75 26.95
CA ASP A 87 32.14 33.62 27.79
C ASP A 87 30.72 33.74 27.20
N SER A 88 30.08 32.60 26.94
CA SER A 88 28.79 32.55 26.24
C SER A 88 27.94 31.34 26.65
N TRP A 89 26.63 31.46 26.46
CA TRP A 89 25.65 30.39 26.65
C TRP A 89 25.39 29.64 25.33
N PHE A 90 25.20 28.33 25.41
CA PHE A 90 25.00 27.43 24.26
C PHE A 90 23.89 26.43 24.58
N PHE A 91 23.40 25.74 23.56
CA PHE A 91 22.58 24.53 23.69
C PHE A 91 22.88 23.59 22.51
N GLY A 92 22.56 22.31 22.63
CA GLY A 92 22.75 21.34 21.56
C GLY A 92 24.19 21.34 21.01
N GLU A 93 24.32 21.31 19.68
CA GLU A 93 25.60 21.37 18.95
C GLU A 93 25.87 22.76 18.32
N ASP A 94 25.27 23.82 18.88
CA ASP A 94 25.34 25.15 18.28
C ASP A 94 26.77 25.70 18.17
N LEU A 95 27.05 26.30 17.01
CA LEU A 95 28.31 26.97 16.72
C LEU A 95 28.35 28.43 17.22
N TYR A 96 27.19 29.00 17.59
CA TYR A 96 27.05 30.40 17.99
C TYR A 96 26.59 30.50 19.44
N GLY A 97 27.37 31.20 20.26
CA GLY A 97 27.04 31.46 21.66
C GLY A 97 26.16 32.68 21.85
N TYR A 98 25.40 32.70 22.94
CA TYR A 98 24.52 33.78 23.37
C TYR A 98 25.14 34.54 24.56
N GLU A 99 24.98 35.86 24.57
CA GLU A 99 25.55 36.73 25.63
C GLU A 99 24.95 36.46 27.02
N ASP A 100 23.70 36.01 27.07
CA ASP A 100 22.97 35.77 28.30
C ASP A 100 22.10 34.50 28.23
N ARG A 101 21.79 33.96 29.42
CA ARG A 101 21.03 32.72 29.58
C ARG A 101 19.60 32.82 29.04
N GLU A 102 18.94 33.96 29.23
CA GLU A 102 17.54 34.13 28.83
C GLU A 102 17.43 34.09 27.30
N SER A 103 18.34 34.78 26.60
CA SER A 103 18.44 34.74 25.14
C SER A 103 18.69 33.31 24.63
N ALA A 104 19.57 32.55 25.30
CA ALA A 104 19.82 31.15 24.95
C ALA A 104 18.58 30.26 25.18
N GLU A 105 17.86 30.44 26.28
CA GLU A 105 16.64 29.67 26.59
C GLU A 105 15.51 29.97 25.58
N GLN A 106 15.36 31.23 25.17
CA GLN A 106 14.39 31.63 24.14
C GLN A 106 14.75 31.06 22.76
N ALA A 107 16.04 31.02 22.42
CA ALA A 107 16.50 30.44 21.17
C ALA A 107 16.31 28.92 21.16
N LEU A 108 16.66 28.24 22.26
CA LEU A 108 16.42 26.82 22.44
C LEU A 108 14.95 26.44 22.26
N GLU A 109 14.01 27.24 22.79
CA GLU A 109 12.58 26.91 22.63
C GLU A 109 12.12 27.03 21.18
N LYS A 110 12.59 28.05 20.45
CA LYS A 110 12.32 28.19 19.00
C LYS A 110 12.92 27.04 18.20
N GLU A 111 14.12 26.62 18.55
CA GLU A 111 14.79 25.50 17.89
C GLU A 111 14.04 24.20 18.15
N LYS A 112 13.61 23.94 19.39
CA LYS A 112 12.75 22.79 19.72
C LYS A 112 11.44 22.80 18.94
N GLU A 113 10.79 23.97 18.82
CA GLU A 113 9.57 24.12 18.03
C GLU A 113 9.81 23.81 16.56
N TRP A 114 10.88 24.34 15.95
CA TRP A 114 11.22 24.04 14.56
C TRP A 114 11.56 22.56 14.36
N TYR A 115 12.42 22.00 15.22
CA TYR A 115 12.82 20.61 15.18
C TYR A 115 11.64 19.64 15.25
N ARG A 116 10.64 19.93 16.09
CA ARG A 116 9.41 19.12 16.20
C ARG A 116 8.63 19.06 14.89
N ASN A 117 8.64 20.13 14.10
CA ASN A 117 7.81 20.27 12.91
C ASN A 117 8.51 19.85 11.62
N GLU A 118 9.84 19.79 11.58
CA GLU A 118 10.55 19.71 10.28
C GLU A 118 11.75 18.74 10.29
N GLU A 119 12.53 18.67 11.38
CA GLU A 119 13.88 18.10 11.30
C GLU A 119 14.04 16.75 12.02
N TRP A 120 13.21 16.44 13.03
CA TRP A 120 13.41 15.22 13.84
C TRP A 120 13.46 13.92 13.03
N VAL A 121 12.77 13.89 11.88
CA VAL A 121 12.77 12.74 10.96
C VAL A 121 14.14 12.47 10.36
N GLN A 122 14.97 13.49 10.13
CA GLN A 122 16.31 13.36 9.56
C GLN A 122 17.29 12.73 10.56
N ASP A 123 17.11 13.02 11.86
CA ASP A 123 17.91 12.45 12.95
C ASP A 123 17.46 11.04 13.37
N ALA A 124 16.21 10.68 13.06
CA ALA A 124 15.64 9.38 13.39
C ALA A 124 16.16 8.28 12.46
N LYS A 125 16.41 7.08 13.00
CA LYS A 125 16.73 5.89 12.17
C LYS A 125 15.48 5.35 11.49
N ASP A 126 15.65 4.59 10.41
CA ASP A 126 14.53 3.95 9.69
C ASP A 126 13.64 3.12 10.61
N GLU A 127 14.21 2.40 11.57
CA GLU A 127 13.43 1.59 12.53
C GLU A 127 12.61 2.47 13.48
N GLU A 128 13.09 3.67 13.81
CA GLU A 128 12.39 4.62 14.67
C GLU A 128 11.25 5.29 13.89
N LEU A 129 11.49 5.69 12.63
CA LEU A 129 10.46 6.20 11.73
C LEU A 129 9.34 5.17 11.53
N LEU A 130 9.71 3.91 11.21
CA LEU A 130 8.75 2.82 11.07
C LEU A 130 7.97 2.55 12.36
N ALA A 131 8.60 2.69 13.53
CA ALA A 131 7.91 2.52 14.81
C ALA A 131 6.88 3.63 15.06
N VAL A 132 7.17 4.87 14.68
CA VAL A 132 6.21 5.99 14.74
C VAL A 132 5.06 5.74 13.75
N ILE A 133 5.38 5.43 12.49
CA ILE A 133 4.38 5.12 11.46
C ILE A 133 3.45 3.99 11.93
N ALA A 134 4.00 2.90 12.48
CA ALA A 134 3.22 1.74 12.93
C ALA A 134 2.26 2.02 14.09
N ARG A 135 2.39 3.15 14.80
CA ARG A 135 1.40 3.58 15.82
C ARG A 135 0.15 4.20 15.19
N HIS A 136 0.28 4.71 13.97
CA HIS A 136 -0.74 5.51 13.28
C HIS A 136 -1.16 4.94 11.93
N ALA A 137 -0.52 3.87 11.46
CA ALA A 137 -0.84 3.19 10.23
C ALA A 137 -0.57 1.68 10.34
N PHE A 138 -1.38 0.91 9.63
CA PHE A 138 -1.14 -0.50 9.38
C PHE A 138 -0.23 -0.62 8.16
N VAL A 139 1.08 -0.81 8.39
CA VAL A 139 2.12 -0.86 7.36
C VAL A 139 2.75 -2.25 7.26
N LEU A 140 2.88 -2.77 6.03
CA LEU A 140 3.49 -4.05 5.73
C LEU A 140 4.60 -3.88 4.68
N PRO A 141 5.78 -4.50 4.86
CA PRO A 141 6.82 -4.50 3.85
C PRO A 141 6.38 -5.31 2.63
N VAL A 142 6.74 -4.87 1.43
CA VAL A 142 6.49 -5.60 0.17
C VAL A 142 7.81 -6.09 -0.39
N TYR A 143 7.84 -7.39 -0.72
CA TYR A 143 8.95 -8.10 -1.32
C TYR A 143 8.62 -8.49 -2.74
N LEU A 144 9.61 -8.44 -3.62
CA LEU A 144 9.54 -8.95 -4.99
C LEU A 144 10.45 -10.16 -5.13
N TYR A 145 10.00 -11.16 -5.88
CA TYR A 145 10.81 -12.25 -6.41
C TYR A 145 10.69 -12.27 -7.94
N ASP A 146 11.81 -12.15 -8.64
CA ASP A 146 11.89 -12.04 -10.11
C ASP A 146 12.51 -13.32 -10.70
N HIS A 147 11.67 -14.30 -11.05
CA HIS A 147 12.13 -15.58 -11.63
C HIS A 147 11.07 -16.21 -12.55
N SER A 148 11.17 -15.93 -13.86
CA SER A 148 10.22 -16.36 -14.90
C SER A 148 8.81 -15.75 -14.80
N GLY A 149 8.65 -14.78 -13.90
CA GLY A 149 7.45 -14.03 -13.56
C GLY A 149 7.76 -13.19 -12.32
N LEU A 150 6.91 -12.21 -12.03
CA LEU A 150 7.01 -11.37 -10.83
C LEU A 150 6.12 -11.95 -9.75
N ALA A 151 6.68 -12.19 -8.57
CA ALA A 151 5.90 -12.56 -7.39
C ALA A 151 6.08 -11.50 -6.31
N LEU A 152 4.98 -10.98 -5.79
CA LEU A 152 4.91 -10.00 -4.72
C LEU A 152 4.47 -10.69 -3.42
N SER A 153 5.00 -10.24 -2.29
CA SER A 153 4.62 -10.77 -0.99
C SER A 153 4.79 -9.76 0.12
N MET A 154 3.93 -9.86 1.13
CA MET A 154 4.08 -9.12 2.39
C MET A 154 5.01 -9.83 3.39
N SER A 155 5.78 -10.80 2.92
CA SER A 155 6.71 -11.60 3.69
C SER A 155 7.94 -11.94 2.85
N ARG A 156 9.09 -12.11 3.51
CA ARG A 156 10.34 -12.43 2.81
C ARG A 156 10.24 -13.79 2.10
N PHE A 157 10.75 -13.84 0.88
CA PHE A 157 11.02 -15.11 0.21
C PHE A 157 12.27 -15.78 0.78
N SER A 158 12.37 -17.11 0.61
CA SER A 158 13.52 -17.88 1.06
C SER A 158 14.77 -17.68 0.19
N CYS A 159 14.59 -17.34 -1.09
CA CYS A 159 15.68 -17.14 -2.04
C CYS A 159 16.20 -15.70 -1.98
N GLN A 160 17.37 -15.50 -1.37
CA GLN A 160 17.95 -14.16 -1.18
C GLN A 160 18.58 -13.55 -2.45
N TRP A 161 18.83 -14.35 -3.50
CA TRP A 161 19.52 -13.88 -4.70
C TRP A 161 18.59 -13.12 -5.66
N ASP A 162 17.37 -13.65 -5.83
CA ASP A 162 16.38 -13.13 -6.78
C ASP A 162 15.20 -12.45 -6.07
N SER A 163 15.29 -12.22 -4.76
CA SER A 163 14.28 -11.47 -4.00
C SER A 163 14.86 -10.36 -3.14
N GLY A 164 14.04 -9.34 -2.90
CA GLY A 164 14.37 -8.22 -2.05
C GLY A 164 13.12 -7.46 -1.62
N GLN A 165 13.25 -6.65 -0.57
CA GLN A 165 12.21 -5.69 -0.23
C GLN A 165 12.19 -4.60 -1.31
N VAL A 166 11.01 -4.32 -1.85
CA VAL A 166 10.81 -3.30 -2.89
C VAL A 166 9.98 -2.14 -2.41
N GLY A 167 9.37 -2.20 -1.23
CA GLY A 167 8.55 -1.09 -0.76
C GLY A 167 7.71 -1.43 0.46
N TRP A 168 6.61 -0.71 0.60
CA TRP A 168 5.61 -0.92 1.63
C TRP A 168 4.20 -0.78 1.06
N MET A 169 3.28 -1.52 1.67
CA MET A 169 1.86 -1.30 1.53
C MET A 169 1.31 -0.84 2.86
N TYR A 170 0.56 0.25 2.89
CA TYR A 170 0.03 0.80 4.13
C TYR A 170 -1.38 1.34 3.99
N VAL A 171 -2.05 1.45 5.13
CA VAL A 171 -3.29 2.21 5.28
C VAL A 171 -3.26 2.88 6.65
N THR A 172 -3.65 4.14 6.72
CA THR A 172 -3.63 4.90 7.97
C THR A 172 -4.70 4.39 8.93
N HIS A 173 -4.48 4.60 10.23
CA HIS A 173 -5.47 4.24 11.22
C HIS A 173 -6.77 5.05 11.06
N GLU A 174 -6.66 6.30 10.58
CA GLU A 174 -7.81 7.13 10.25
C GLU A 174 -8.67 6.52 9.13
N GLU A 175 -8.05 6.03 8.05
CA GLU A 175 -8.75 5.37 6.94
C GLU A 175 -9.45 4.09 7.41
N ILE A 176 -8.78 3.28 8.24
CA ILE A 176 -9.41 2.08 8.82
C ILE A 176 -10.62 2.46 9.69
N LEU A 177 -10.50 3.47 10.56
CA LEU A 177 -11.61 3.93 11.41
C LEU A 177 -12.79 4.43 10.58
N ARG A 178 -12.50 5.14 9.48
CA ARG A 178 -13.50 5.70 8.59
C ARG A 178 -14.32 4.61 7.89
N GLU A 179 -13.66 3.55 7.43
CA GLU A 179 -14.32 2.48 6.67
C GLU A 179 -14.92 1.38 7.55
N TYR A 180 -14.24 0.99 8.64
CA TYR A 180 -14.60 -0.19 9.43
C TYR A 180 -14.98 0.11 10.89
N GLY A 181 -14.85 1.36 11.35
CA GLY A 181 -15.08 1.73 12.74
C GLY A 181 -13.96 1.24 13.66
N ASP A 182 -14.32 0.86 14.89
CA ASP A 182 -13.36 0.65 15.98
C ASP A 182 -12.26 -0.39 15.70
N PHE A 183 -11.05 -0.12 16.18
CA PHE A 183 -9.93 -1.05 16.13
C PHE A 183 -10.14 -2.26 17.03
N HIS A 184 -10.21 -3.43 16.41
CA HIS A 184 -10.07 -4.70 17.10
C HIS A 184 -9.38 -5.74 16.20
N SER A 185 -8.98 -6.87 16.78
CA SER A 185 -8.22 -7.91 16.07
C SER A 185 -8.91 -8.39 14.79
N GLY A 186 -10.24 -8.53 14.81
CA GLY A 186 -11.04 -8.86 13.61
C GLY A 186 -10.87 -7.86 12.46
N VAL A 187 -10.92 -6.55 12.72
CA VAL A 187 -10.70 -5.50 11.70
C VAL A 187 -9.27 -5.56 11.18
N LEU A 188 -8.26 -5.73 12.04
CA LEU A 188 -6.87 -5.82 11.59
C LEU A 188 -6.60 -7.04 10.69
N GLN A 189 -7.26 -8.17 10.96
CA GLN A 189 -7.17 -9.35 10.07
C GLN A 189 -7.88 -9.11 8.74
N LEU A 190 -9.03 -8.44 8.76
CA LEU A 190 -9.77 -8.05 7.56
C LEU A 190 -8.95 -7.06 6.70
N VAL A 191 -8.39 -6.02 7.31
CA VAL A 191 -7.51 -5.07 6.62
C VAL A 191 -6.33 -5.81 6.00
N LYS A 192 -5.67 -6.69 6.75
CA LYS A 192 -4.58 -7.49 6.21
C LYS A 192 -5.01 -8.34 5.01
N SER A 193 -6.16 -9.01 5.06
CA SER A 193 -6.64 -9.82 3.93
C SER A 193 -6.95 -8.97 2.71
N ILE A 194 -7.55 -7.79 2.90
CA ILE A 194 -7.84 -6.85 1.80
C ILE A 194 -6.55 -6.41 1.12
N LEU A 195 -5.55 -5.97 1.89
CA LEU A 195 -4.26 -5.55 1.34
C LEU A 195 -3.57 -6.71 0.60
N GLN A 196 -3.65 -7.94 1.12
CA GLN A 196 -3.10 -9.13 0.45
C GLN A 196 -3.80 -9.42 -0.87
N GLU A 197 -5.12 -9.31 -0.92
CA GLU A 197 -5.91 -9.49 -2.15
C GLU A 197 -5.61 -8.39 -3.18
N GLU A 198 -5.45 -7.13 -2.76
CA GLU A 198 -5.03 -6.03 -3.64
C GLU A 198 -3.65 -6.25 -4.21
N LEU A 199 -2.69 -6.67 -3.38
CA LEU A 199 -1.33 -6.97 -3.83
C LEU A 199 -1.33 -8.13 -4.83
N LYS A 200 -2.18 -9.14 -4.63
CA LYS A 200 -2.33 -10.26 -5.55
C LYS A 200 -2.98 -9.85 -6.87
N ARG A 201 -4.02 -9.00 -6.86
CA ARG A 201 -4.57 -8.42 -8.11
C ARG A 201 -3.51 -7.64 -8.87
N TYR A 202 -2.72 -6.84 -8.16
CA TYR A 202 -1.64 -6.08 -8.77
C TYR A 202 -0.54 -6.98 -9.35
N GLU A 203 -0.17 -8.05 -8.65
CA GLU A 203 0.73 -9.09 -9.16
C GLU A 203 0.20 -9.71 -10.45
N ASP A 204 -1.07 -10.10 -10.48
CA ASP A 204 -1.70 -10.68 -11.67
C ASP A 204 -1.68 -9.68 -12.84
N PHE A 205 -1.98 -8.41 -12.57
CA PHE A 205 -1.90 -7.32 -13.56
C PHE A 205 -0.50 -7.17 -14.16
N ILE A 206 0.55 -7.03 -13.34
CA ILE A 206 1.92 -6.80 -13.84
C ILE A 206 2.50 -8.01 -14.58
N ASN A 207 1.97 -9.22 -14.33
CA ASN A 207 2.31 -10.42 -15.10
C ASN A 207 1.45 -10.61 -16.36
N GLY A 208 0.40 -9.79 -16.57
CA GLY A 208 -0.55 -9.96 -17.67
C GLY A 208 -1.52 -11.13 -17.45
N ASN A 209 -1.66 -11.62 -16.22
CA ASN A 209 -2.62 -12.67 -15.83
C ASN A 209 -4.00 -12.06 -15.56
N VAL A 210 -4.49 -11.25 -16.50
CA VAL A 210 -5.81 -10.63 -16.44
C VAL A 210 -6.66 -11.19 -17.55
N PHE A 211 -7.92 -11.47 -17.22
CA PHE A 211 -8.85 -12.19 -18.05
C PHE A 211 -10.13 -11.38 -18.28
N LEU A 212 -10.87 -11.81 -19.30
CA LEU A 212 -12.22 -11.37 -19.54
C LEU A 212 -13.14 -12.58 -19.72
N PHE A 213 -14.37 -12.46 -19.26
CA PHE A 213 -15.46 -13.34 -19.66
C PHE A 213 -16.06 -12.83 -20.96
N TYR A 214 -16.05 -13.66 -21.98
CA TYR A 214 -16.72 -13.41 -23.24
C TYR A 214 -17.96 -14.29 -23.32
N VAL A 215 -19.12 -13.67 -23.52
CA VAL A 215 -20.41 -14.36 -23.64
C VAL A 215 -20.97 -14.14 -25.03
N GLU A 216 -21.32 -15.22 -25.73
CA GLU A 216 -22.07 -15.20 -26.99
C GLU A 216 -23.44 -15.85 -26.79
N ASN A 217 -24.52 -15.18 -27.22
CA ASN A 217 -25.81 -15.82 -27.46
C ASN A 217 -25.77 -16.47 -28.85
N LYS A 218 -25.82 -17.80 -28.90
CA LYS A 218 -25.69 -18.59 -30.13
C LYS A 218 -26.86 -18.40 -31.08
N GLU A 219 -28.04 -18.06 -30.57
CA GLU A 219 -29.27 -17.85 -31.35
C GLU A 219 -29.30 -16.45 -31.97
N THR A 220 -29.07 -15.41 -31.16
CA THR A 220 -29.16 -14.00 -31.61
C THR A 220 -27.85 -13.48 -32.19
N LYS A 221 -26.73 -14.17 -31.96
CA LYS A 221 -25.36 -13.72 -32.27
C LYS A 221 -24.93 -12.45 -31.55
N GLN A 222 -25.67 -12.02 -30.52
CA GLN A 222 -25.23 -10.95 -29.63
C GLN A 222 -24.10 -11.44 -28.71
N THR A 223 -23.23 -10.51 -28.33
CA THR A 223 -22.03 -10.80 -27.55
C THR A 223 -21.81 -9.74 -26.48
N ALA A 224 -21.31 -10.14 -25.32
CA ALA A 224 -20.90 -9.26 -24.24
C ALA A 224 -19.53 -9.69 -23.70
N ALA A 225 -18.77 -8.75 -23.13
CA ALA A 225 -17.47 -9.03 -22.54
C ALA A 225 -17.27 -8.23 -21.25
N ILE A 226 -16.68 -8.86 -20.23
CA ILE A 226 -16.37 -8.22 -18.95
C ILE A 226 -14.94 -8.56 -18.59
N GLY A 227 -14.11 -7.53 -18.61
CA GLY A 227 -12.68 -7.58 -18.35
C GLY A 227 -12.31 -7.36 -16.89
N ASN A 228 -11.01 -7.20 -16.65
CA ASN A 228 -10.41 -7.06 -15.31
C ASN A 228 -10.79 -8.20 -14.34
N VAL A 229 -10.83 -9.43 -14.85
CA VAL A 229 -11.02 -10.65 -14.05
C VAL A 229 -9.64 -11.20 -13.72
N TYR A 230 -9.32 -11.36 -12.44
CA TYR A 230 -8.02 -11.85 -11.98
C TYR A 230 -8.06 -13.35 -11.68
N GLU A 231 -6.91 -14.00 -11.55
CA GLU A 231 -6.84 -15.46 -11.37
C GLU A 231 -7.59 -15.91 -10.10
N GLN A 232 -7.45 -15.15 -9.03
CA GLN A 232 -8.16 -15.39 -7.78
C GLN A 232 -9.70 -15.30 -7.92
N ASP A 233 -10.21 -14.46 -8.83
CA ASP A 233 -11.65 -14.36 -9.06
C ASP A 233 -12.16 -15.63 -9.77
N LEU A 234 -11.33 -16.26 -10.61
CA LEU A 234 -11.64 -17.54 -11.27
C LEU A 234 -11.79 -18.70 -10.26
N GLU A 235 -10.98 -18.71 -9.20
CA GLU A 235 -11.06 -19.74 -8.15
C GLU A 235 -12.34 -19.65 -7.32
N THR A 236 -12.88 -18.44 -7.16
CA THR A 236 -14.14 -18.21 -6.42
C THR A 236 -15.39 -18.51 -7.24
N ILE A 237 -15.27 -18.60 -8.57
CA ILE A 237 -16.35 -19.10 -9.41
C ILE A 237 -16.48 -20.60 -9.11
N PRO A 238 -17.61 -21.09 -8.59
CA PRO A 238 -17.75 -22.46 -8.08
C PRO A 238 -17.57 -23.63 -9.11
N TYR A 239 -16.99 -23.39 -10.30
CA TYR A 239 -17.26 -24.18 -11.51
C TYR A 239 -16.01 -24.60 -12.32
N LEU A 240 -14.81 -24.61 -11.74
CA LEU A 240 -13.66 -25.18 -12.46
C LEU A 240 -13.47 -26.69 -12.27
N SER A 241 -14.27 -27.38 -11.42
CA SER A 241 -14.03 -28.82 -11.16
C SER A 241 -15.21 -29.81 -11.21
N SER A 242 -16.50 -29.43 -11.20
CA SER A 242 -17.57 -30.45 -11.31
C SER A 242 -18.97 -29.90 -11.51
N ASP A 243 -19.71 -30.49 -12.47
CA ASP A 243 -21.16 -30.77 -12.49
C ASP A 243 -22.14 -29.83 -11.75
N VAL A 244 -22.02 -28.51 -11.89
CA VAL A 244 -23.06 -27.60 -11.42
C VAL A 244 -23.84 -27.02 -12.60
N VAL A 245 -25.17 -27.00 -12.44
CA VAL A 245 -26.17 -26.70 -13.48
C VAL A 245 -26.01 -25.25 -13.98
N PRO A 246 -26.00 -25.00 -15.30
CA PRO A 246 -25.80 -23.68 -15.89
C PRO A 246 -26.73 -22.58 -15.34
N GLU A 247 -27.95 -22.94 -14.93
CA GLU A 247 -29.00 -22.03 -14.47
C GLU A 247 -28.60 -21.28 -13.18
N THR A 248 -27.93 -21.92 -12.22
CA THR A 248 -27.48 -21.25 -10.98
C THR A 248 -26.33 -20.27 -11.21
N LEU A 249 -25.53 -20.48 -12.25
CA LEU A 249 -24.48 -19.54 -12.66
C LEU A 249 -25.11 -18.23 -13.13
N PHE A 250 -26.08 -18.31 -14.04
CA PHE A 250 -26.87 -17.16 -14.54
C PHE A 250 -27.74 -16.51 -13.47
N GLU A 251 -27.99 -17.17 -12.33
CA GLU A 251 -28.73 -16.60 -11.21
C GLU A 251 -27.88 -15.76 -10.24
N SER A 252 -26.56 -15.90 -10.26
CA SER A 252 -25.67 -15.10 -9.43
C SER A 252 -25.79 -13.61 -9.78
N ALA A 253 -25.67 -12.74 -8.77
CA ALA A 253 -25.73 -11.29 -8.96
C ALA A 253 -24.68 -10.80 -9.97
N PHE A 254 -23.48 -11.38 -9.91
CA PHE A 254 -22.40 -11.12 -10.86
C PHE A 254 -22.85 -11.40 -12.30
N TRP A 255 -23.29 -12.62 -12.61
CA TRP A 255 -23.67 -12.99 -13.98
C TRP A 255 -24.94 -12.28 -14.49
N LYS A 256 -25.93 -12.02 -13.62
CA LYS A 256 -27.11 -11.23 -13.99
C LYS A 256 -26.74 -9.83 -14.47
N GLU A 257 -25.80 -9.20 -13.78
CA GLU A 257 -25.26 -7.91 -14.22
C GLU A 257 -24.48 -8.06 -15.53
N CYS A 258 -23.76 -9.17 -15.70
CA CYS A 258 -22.95 -9.43 -16.88
C CYS A 258 -23.75 -9.61 -18.17
N VAL A 259 -24.90 -10.27 -18.09
CA VAL A 259 -25.75 -10.58 -19.25
C VAL A 259 -26.96 -9.67 -19.37
N LYS A 260 -27.13 -8.66 -18.51
CA LYS A 260 -28.30 -7.75 -18.52
C LYS A 260 -28.56 -7.11 -19.88
N ASP A 261 -27.50 -6.82 -20.64
CA ASP A 261 -27.57 -6.19 -21.95
C ASP A 261 -27.84 -7.18 -23.10
N LEU A 262 -27.84 -8.49 -22.82
CA LEU A 262 -28.17 -9.56 -23.77
C LEU A 262 -29.64 -10.00 -23.71
N VAL A 263 -30.41 -9.53 -22.71
CA VAL A 263 -31.82 -9.93 -22.47
C VAL A 263 -32.81 -8.86 -22.99
N ASN A 264 -32.32 -7.73 -23.51
CA ASN A 264 -33.11 -6.70 -24.20
C ASN A 264 -32.96 -6.79 -25.73
#